data_AF-A0A221SZC4-F1
#
_entry.id   AF-A0A221SZC4-F1
#
_cell.length_a   1.000
_cell.length_b   1.000
_cell.length_c   1.000
_cell.angle_alpha   90.00
_cell.angle_beta   90.00
_cell.angle_gamma   90.00
#
_symmetry.space_group_name_H-M   'P 1'
#
loop_
_entity.id
_entity.type
_entity.pdbx_description
1 polymer ?
#
loop_
_entity_poly.entity_id
_entity_poly.type
_entity_poly.pdbx_seq_one_letter_code
_entity_poly.pdbx_strand_id
1 'polypeptide(L)'
;MPESGGGPVRPQVFLPTLLLGWGLGVLALLLVRTVGGALLTEPCEGRTLLALVVPLLLGPGGLAFAAVNARRPRRATLGLGFMVASLLPGLLLGVQDIGKLRGSGCAGGYVVFAPQGGKSLTAVNVPAGGRVTFTGRLGGYRREEYRAPFTLRAESSAPGVQVVLPKTQVYAGEVFPVEVIAGKNVGVNAYTLGLEAKQVKDGRPVGVTSTLTVNVQLPR
;
A
#
# COMPACT_ATOMS: atom_id res chain seq x y z
N MET A 1 22.80 39.63 18.34
CA MET A 1 22.49 39.42 16.92
C MET A 1 23.81 39.33 16.16
N PRO A 2 24.20 38.17 15.59
CA PRO A 2 25.29 38.12 14.64
C PRO A 2 24.76 38.01 13.20
N GLU A 3 25.32 38.85 12.33
CA GLU A 3 25.02 39.00 10.90
C GLU A 3 25.06 37.70 10.10
N SER A 4 24.02 37.51 9.29
CA SER A 4 23.92 36.49 8.27
C SER A 4 24.81 36.82 7.07
N GLY A 5 26.06 36.36 7.09
CA GLY A 5 26.95 36.37 5.93
C GLY A 5 26.60 35.27 4.92
N GLY A 6 25.44 35.38 4.27
CA GLY A 6 24.99 34.48 3.21
C GLY A 6 25.21 35.08 1.83
N GLY A 7 26.45 35.04 1.32
CA GLY A 7 26.71 35.42 -0.07
C GLY A 7 25.96 34.49 -1.05
N PRO A 8 25.41 35.01 -2.17
CA PRO A 8 24.62 34.23 -3.11
C PRO A 8 25.46 33.08 -3.70
N VAL A 9 25.01 31.85 -3.52
CA VAL A 9 25.66 30.66 -4.08
C VAL A 9 25.57 30.74 -5.60
N ARG A 10 26.72 30.82 -6.29
CA ARG A 10 26.76 30.91 -7.75
C ARG A 10 26.12 29.66 -8.38
N PRO A 11 25.16 29.81 -9.31
CA PRO A 11 24.43 28.69 -9.91
C PRO A 11 25.35 27.69 -10.64
N GLN A 12 26.47 28.16 -11.17
CA GLN A 12 27.50 27.35 -11.84
C GLN A 12 28.18 26.32 -10.91
N VAL A 13 28.17 26.53 -9.59
CA VAL A 13 28.76 25.61 -8.61
C VAL A 13 27.67 24.76 -7.94
N PHE A 14 26.48 25.31 -7.77
CA PHE A 14 25.34 24.67 -7.13
C PHE A 14 24.87 23.44 -7.91
N LEU A 15 24.56 23.62 -9.20
CA LEU A 15 23.98 22.59 -10.06
C LEU A 15 24.84 21.33 -10.21
N PRO A 16 26.16 21.40 -10.48
CA PRO A 16 26.98 20.19 -10.62
C PRO A 16 27.13 19.42 -9.31
N THR A 17 27.25 20.11 -8.16
CA THR A 17 27.29 19.42 -6.85
C THR A 17 25.96 18.79 -6.47
N LEU A 18 24.83 19.42 -6.81
CA LEU A 18 23.51 18.83 -6.59
C LEU A 18 23.33 17.56 -7.44
N LEU A 19 23.70 17.61 -8.72
CA LEU A 19 23.64 16.46 -9.63
C LEU A 19 24.59 15.34 -9.22
N LEU A 20 25.77 15.67 -8.69
CA LEU A 20 26.69 14.68 -8.12
C LEU A 20 26.10 13.98 -6.89
N GLY A 21 25.51 14.74 -5.96
CA GLY A 21 24.83 14.18 -4.79
C GLY A 21 23.62 13.32 -5.18
N TRP A 22 22.87 13.77 -6.18
CA TRP A 22 21.77 13.01 -6.75
C TRP A 22 22.24 11.70 -7.40
N GLY A 23 23.26 11.78 -8.27
CA GLY A 23 23.82 10.63 -8.96
C GLY A 23 24.43 9.59 -8.00
N LEU A 24 25.17 10.05 -6.98
CA LEU A 24 25.67 9.19 -5.91
C LEU A 24 24.54 8.54 -5.10
N GLY A 25 23.47 9.30 -4.81
CA GLY A 25 22.28 8.78 -4.14
C GLY A 25 21.56 7.70 -4.96
N VAL A 26 21.41 7.91 -6.27
CA VAL A 26 20.84 6.91 -7.19
C VAL A 26 21.74 5.68 -7.30
N LEU A 27 23.05 5.88 -7.43
CA LEU A 27 24.02 4.77 -7.51
C LEU A 27 23.98 3.92 -6.23
N ALA A 28 23.93 4.54 -5.06
CA ALA A 28 23.79 3.86 -3.78
C ALA A 28 22.46 3.09 -3.70
N LEU A 29 21.35 3.69 -4.15
CA LEU A 29 20.05 3.04 -4.28
C LEU A 29 20.11 1.78 -5.15
N LEU A 30 20.74 1.89 -6.32
CA LEU A 30 20.89 0.77 -7.24
C LEU A 30 21.81 -0.30 -6.66
N LEU A 31 22.91 0.06 -6.01
CA LEU A 31 23.87 -0.88 -5.43
C LEU A 31 23.24 -1.65 -4.27
N VAL A 32 22.53 -1.00 -3.36
CA VAL A 32 21.81 -1.69 -2.28
C VAL A 32 20.73 -2.60 -2.84
N ARG A 33 20.08 -2.20 -3.94
CA ARG A 33 19.03 -3.00 -4.59
C ARG A 33 19.58 -4.20 -5.36
N THR A 34 20.71 -4.06 -6.05
CA THR A 34 21.36 -5.17 -6.76
C THR A 34 21.95 -6.17 -5.78
N VAL A 35 22.63 -5.67 -4.72
CA VAL A 35 23.18 -6.51 -3.65
C VAL A 35 22.06 -7.17 -2.85
N GLY A 36 21.03 -6.42 -2.46
CA GLY A 36 19.85 -6.97 -1.76
C GLY A 36 19.06 -7.96 -2.61
N GLY A 37 18.95 -7.73 -3.92
CA GLY A 37 18.33 -8.66 -4.86
C GLY A 37 19.14 -9.93 -5.11
N ALA A 38 20.47 -9.87 -4.98
CA ALA A 38 21.36 -11.02 -5.09
C ALA A 38 21.42 -11.86 -3.78
N LEU A 39 21.32 -11.21 -2.61
CA LEU A 39 21.30 -11.90 -1.31
C LEU A 39 19.93 -12.47 -0.93
N LEU A 40 18.82 -11.85 -1.35
CA LEU A 40 17.47 -12.31 -1.04
C LEU A 40 16.91 -13.16 -2.20
N THR A 41 17.18 -14.46 -2.13
CA THR A 41 16.68 -15.47 -3.06
C THR A 41 15.18 -15.71 -2.95
N GLU A 42 14.56 -15.49 -1.78
CA GLU A 42 13.12 -15.63 -1.60
C GLU A 42 12.35 -14.32 -1.91
N PRO A 43 11.25 -14.39 -2.69
CA PRO A 43 10.55 -13.20 -3.18
C PRO A 43 9.75 -12.44 -2.10
N CYS A 44 9.42 -13.09 -0.98
CA CYS A 44 8.52 -12.53 0.05
C CYS A 44 9.21 -12.10 1.35
N GLU A 45 10.44 -12.56 1.63
CA GLU A 45 11.15 -12.25 2.87
C GLU A 45 12.11 -11.07 2.67
N GLY A 46 12.05 -10.06 3.54
CA GLY A 46 13.04 -8.97 3.62
C GLY A 46 12.98 -7.87 2.55
N ARG A 47 12.30 -8.05 1.40
CA ARG A 47 12.27 -7.02 0.33
C ARG A 47 11.53 -5.73 0.69
N THR A 48 10.48 -5.80 1.49
CA THR A 48 9.75 -4.61 1.98
C THR A 48 10.59 -3.77 2.94
N LEU A 49 11.32 -4.41 3.86
CA LEU A 49 12.27 -3.74 4.75
C LEU A 49 13.42 -3.10 3.95
N LEU A 50 14.00 -3.84 3.00
CA LEU A 50 15.11 -3.35 2.18
C LEU A 50 14.68 -2.17 1.28
N ALA A 51 13.43 -2.18 0.80
CA ALA A 51 12.84 -1.07 0.05
C ALA A 51 12.60 0.19 0.91
N LEU A 52 12.41 0.04 2.23
CA LEU A 52 12.15 1.16 3.15
C LEU A 52 13.42 1.72 3.79
N VAL A 53 14.43 0.89 4.03
CA VAL A 53 15.70 1.29 4.68
C VAL A 53 16.41 2.38 3.90
N VAL A 54 16.47 2.26 2.57
CA VAL A 54 17.24 3.18 1.74
C VAL A 54 16.61 4.59 1.69
N PRO A 55 15.29 4.74 1.44
CA PRO A 55 14.62 6.04 1.59
C PRO A 55 14.72 6.64 3.00
N LEU A 56 14.62 5.82 4.06
CA LEU A 56 14.74 6.30 5.45
C LEU A 56 16.16 6.76 5.81
N LEU A 57 17.20 6.16 5.23
CA LEU A 57 18.57 6.61 5.45
C LEU A 57 18.92 7.83 4.60
N LEU A 58 18.57 7.83 3.31
CA LEU A 58 18.96 8.90 2.39
C LEU A 58 18.15 10.20 2.57
N GLY A 59 16.87 10.12 2.97
CA GLY A 59 16.05 11.32 3.20
C GLY A 59 16.47 12.10 4.46
N PRO A 60 16.16 11.58 5.67
CA PRO A 60 16.60 12.15 6.94
C PRO A 60 18.13 12.35 7.06
N GLY A 61 18.93 11.40 6.57
CA GLY A 61 20.40 11.49 6.59
C GLY A 61 20.94 12.57 5.65
N GLY A 62 20.33 12.75 4.46
CA GLY A 62 20.67 13.84 3.54
C GLY A 62 20.36 15.21 4.13
N LEU A 63 19.24 15.35 4.83
CA LEU A 63 18.84 16.57 5.54
C LEU A 63 19.79 16.88 6.72
N ALA A 64 20.12 15.88 7.54
CA ALA A 64 21.06 16.05 8.64
C ALA A 64 22.46 16.46 8.13
N PHE A 65 22.93 15.84 7.05
CA PHE A 65 24.20 16.20 6.42
C PHE A 65 24.20 17.63 5.87
N ALA A 66 23.11 18.05 5.24
CA ALA A 66 22.94 19.42 4.77
C ALA A 66 22.92 20.44 5.93
N ALA A 67 22.23 20.12 7.03
CA ALA A 67 22.12 20.96 8.21
C ALA A 67 23.47 21.13 8.94
N VAL A 68 24.22 20.05 9.15
CA VAL A 68 25.55 20.09 9.78
C VAL A 68 26.56 20.86 8.93
N ASN A 69 26.41 20.82 7.60
CA ASN A 69 27.28 21.52 6.66
C ASN A 69 26.71 22.85 6.17
N ALA A 70 25.74 23.46 6.87
CA ALA A 70 25.07 24.69 6.45
C ALA A 70 26.03 25.87 6.19
N ARG A 71 27.18 25.90 6.88
CA ARG A 71 28.23 26.93 6.69
C ARG A 71 29.16 26.66 5.49
N ARG A 72 29.00 25.54 4.78
CA ARG A 72 29.81 25.12 3.62
C ARG A 72 28.90 24.81 2.43
N PRO A 73 28.63 25.78 1.53
CA PRO A 73 27.57 25.68 0.53
C PRO A 73 27.74 24.48 -0.41
N ARG A 74 28.97 24.12 -0.80
CA ARG A 74 29.25 22.94 -1.64
C ARG A 74 28.90 21.59 -0.99
N ARG A 75 28.96 21.49 0.34
CA ARG A 75 28.64 20.26 1.07
C ARG A 75 27.16 20.19 1.43
N ALA A 76 26.54 21.34 1.70
CA ALA A 76 25.10 21.44 1.88
C ALA A 76 24.31 21.05 0.62
N THR A 77 24.77 21.45 -0.58
CA THR A 77 24.14 21.08 -1.86
C THR A 77 24.24 19.59 -2.19
N LEU A 78 25.32 18.93 -1.78
CA LEU A 78 25.45 17.47 -1.87
C LEU A 78 24.40 16.77 -0.98
N GLY A 79 24.20 17.24 0.26
CA GLY A 79 23.17 16.74 1.18
C GLY A 79 21.75 16.89 0.63
N LEU A 80 21.46 18.04 0.01
CA LEU A 80 20.19 18.27 -0.69
C LEU A 80 20.02 17.35 -1.91
N GLY A 81 21.11 17.05 -2.64
CA GLY A 81 21.10 16.08 -3.74
C GLY A 81 20.71 14.67 -3.29
N PHE A 82 21.20 14.22 -2.13
CA PHE A 82 20.80 12.94 -1.52
C PHE A 82 19.32 12.92 -1.12
N MET A 83 18.81 14.02 -0.56
CA MET A 83 17.39 14.16 -0.24
C MET A 83 16.51 14.06 -1.51
N VAL A 84 16.85 14.78 -2.58
CA VAL A 84 16.09 14.74 -3.84
C VAL A 84 16.14 13.36 -4.49
N ALA A 85 17.27 12.65 -4.41
CA ALA A 85 17.39 11.27 -4.87
C ALA A 85 16.51 10.29 -4.07
N SER A 86 16.28 10.54 -2.77
CA SER A 86 15.35 9.73 -1.98
C SER A 86 13.88 9.95 -2.37
N LEU A 87 13.54 11.14 -2.86
CA LEU A 87 12.17 11.61 -3.06
C LEU A 87 11.56 11.23 -4.42
N LEU A 88 12.36 11.19 -5.49
CA LEU A 88 11.85 10.87 -6.84
C LEU A 88 12.20 9.42 -7.25
N PRO A 89 13.48 9.04 -7.41
CA PRO A 89 13.84 7.67 -7.75
C PRO A 89 13.43 6.65 -6.68
N GLY A 90 13.67 6.97 -5.40
CA GLY A 90 13.34 6.07 -4.28
C GLY A 90 11.85 5.75 -4.19
N LEU A 91 11.00 6.78 -4.29
CA LEU A 91 9.54 6.62 -4.26
C LEU A 91 9.00 5.91 -5.51
N LEU A 92 9.44 6.30 -6.71
CA LEU A 92 8.96 5.68 -7.95
C LEU A 92 9.27 4.18 -7.99
N LEU A 93 10.50 3.81 -7.64
CA LEU A 93 10.94 2.41 -7.61
C LEU A 93 10.30 1.63 -6.46
N GLY A 94 10.06 2.28 -5.31
CA GLY A 94 9.35 1.70 -4.18
C GLY A 94 7.90 1.34 -4.53
N VAL A 95 7.17 2.22 -5.21
CA VAL A 95 5.79 1.95 -5.66
C VAL A 95 5.74 0.80 -6.67
N GLN A 96 6.70 0.72 -7.59
CA GLN A 96 6.77 -0.38 -8.55
C GLN A 96 7.06 -1.73 -7.89
N ASP A 97 7.95 -1.77 -6.89
CA ASP A 97 8.23 -3.01 -6.15
C ASP A 97 7.04 -3.45 -5.32
N ILE A 98 6.39 -2.53 -4.60
CA ILE A 98 5.17 -2.84 -3.85
C ILE A 98 4.09 -3.33 -4.84
N GLY A 99 3.99 -2.72 -6.02
CA GLY A 99 3.09 -3.19 -7.09
C GLY A 99 3.42 -4.61 -7.58
N LYS A 100 4.70 -4.93 -7.79
CA LYS A 100 5.15 -6.28 -8.18
C LYS A 100 4.94 -7.31 -7.06
N LEU A 101 5.25 -6.96 -5.82
CA LEU A 101 5.03 -7.80 -4.63
C LEU A 101 3.54 -8.04 -4.36
N ARG A 102 2.69 -7.04 -4.63
CA ARG A 102 1.22 -7.20 -4.65
C ARG A 102 0.79 -8.10 -5.80
N GLY A 103 1.39 -7.94 -6.98
CA GLY A 103 1.09 -8.76 -8.14
C GLY A 103 1.55 -10.21 -8.02
N SER A 104 2.46 -10.53 -7.09
CA SER A 104 3.02 -11.87 -6.84
C SER A 104 2.58 -12.49 -5.51
N GLY A 105 1.54 -11.96 -4.85
CA GLY A 105 1.03 -12.52 -3.58
C GLY A 105 1.91 -12.29 -2.34
N CYS A 106 3.11 -11.73 -2.47
CA CYS A 106 4.06 -11.52 -1.37
C CYS A 106 3.70 -10.35 -0.44
N ALA A 107 2.90 -9.38 -0.91
CA ALA A 107 2.42 -8.26 -0.08
C ALA A 107 1.02 -8.51 0.53
N GLY A 108 0.55 -9.77 0.52
CA GLY A 108 -0.79 -10.14 0.94
C GLY A 108 -1.85 -9.84 -0.12
N GLY A 109 -2.97 -10.56 -0.04
CA GLY A 109 -4.13 -10.29 -0.89
C GLY A 109 -4.88 -9.04 -0.46
N TYR A 110 -5.78 -8.58 -1.32
CA TYR A 110 -6.77 -7.56 -0.99
C TYR A 110 -8.11 -7.96 -1.60
N VAL A 111 -9.20 -7.47 -1.04
CA VAL A 111 -10.53 -7.65 -1.61
C VAL A 111 -10.94 -6.31 -2.22
N VAL A 112 -11.36 -6.32 -3.49
CA VAL A 112 -11.98 -5.16 -4.12
C VAL A 112 -13.47 -5.33 -4.07
N PHE A 113 -14.17 -4.42 -3.40
CA PHE A 113 -15.62 -4.33 -3.44
C PHE A 113 -16.03 -3.36 -4.54
N ALA A 114 -17.01 -3.70 -5.37
CA ALA A 114 -17.52 -2.84 -6.42
C ALA A 114 -19.02 -3.09 -6.65
N PRO A 115 -19.83 -2.07 -7.01
CA PRO A 115 -21.14 -2.32 -7.59
C PRO A 115 -20.95 -3.05 -8.93
N GLN A 116 -21.98 -3.73 -9.43
CA GLN A 116 -21.87 -4.50 -10.68
C GLN A 116 -21.30 -3.63 -11.82
N GLY A 117 -20.06 -3.90 -12.24
CA GLY A 117 -19.35 -3.14 -13.29
C GLY A 117 -18.87 -1.73 -12.90
N GLY A 118 -18.90 -1.37 -11.62
CA GLY A 118 -18.59 -0.02 -11.12
C GLY A 118 -17.17 0.15 -10.53
N LYS A 119 -16.92 1.35 -10.00
CA LYS A 119 -15.67 1.69 -9.29
C LYS A 119 -15.61 1.02 -7.91
N SER A 120 -14.39 0.87 -7.38
CA SER A 120 -14.16 0.31 -6.03
C SER A 120 -14.91 1.10 -4.96
N LEU A 121 -15.55 0.40 -4.03
CA LEU A 121 -16.27 0.96 -2.88
C LEU A 121 -15.45 0.80 -1.60
N THR A 122 -15.44 1.83 -0.78
CA THR A 122 -14.99 1.79 0.61
C THR A 122 -16.15 1.83 1.60
N ALA A 123 -17.33 2.22 1.13
CA ALA A 123 -18.57 2.22 1.89
C ALA A 123 -19.78 1.88 1.01
N VAL A 124 -20.82 1.32 1.63
CA VAL A 124 -22.12 1.04 1.02
C VAL A 124 -23.23 1.65 1.86
N ASN A 125 -24.23 2.24 1.22
CA ASN A 125 -25.41 2.77 1.91
C ASN A 125 -26.53 1.74 1.81
N VAL A 126 -27.10 1.34 2.95
CA VAL A 126 -28.18 0.36 3.03
C VAL A 126 -29.36 1.00 3.77
N PRO A 127 -30.57 1.02 3.20
CA PRO A 127 -31.73 1.53 3.93
C PRO A 127 -32.08 0.57 5.08
N ALA A 128 -32.56 1.12 6.20
CA ALA A 128 -33.04 0.31 7.33
C ALA A 128 -34.20 -0.58 6.89
N GLY A 129 -34.10 -1.89 7.15
CA GLY A 129 -35.04 -2.89 6.63
C GLY A 129 -34.81 -3.30 5.18
N GLY A 130 -33.75 -2.81 4.53
CA GLY A 130 -33.45 -3.07 3.13
C GLY A 130 -32.25 -3.99 2.90
N ARG A 131 -31.98 -4.23 1.61
CA ARG A 131 -30.86 -5.04 1.12
C ARG A 131 -30.11 -4.30 0.03
N VAL A 132 -28.80 -4.51 -0.04
CA VAL A 132 -27.95 -4.06 -1.15
C VAL A 132 -27.02 -5.18 -1.57
N THR A 133 -26.88 -5.35 -2.89
CA THR A 133 -25.98 -6.32 -3.48
C THR A 133 -24.86 -5.62 -4.23
N PHE A 134 -23.64 -6.10 -4.02
CA PHE A 134 -22.45 -5.68 -4.75
C PHE A 134 -21.57 -6.90 -5.02
N THR A 135 -20.40 -6.68 -5.58
CA THR A 135 -19.45 -7.75 -5.91
C THR A 135 -18.15 -7.57 -5.16
N GLY A 136 -17.52 -8.67 -4.80
CA GLY A 136 -16.16 -8.76 -4.31
C GLY A 136 -15.27 -9.43 -5.34
N ARG A 137 -13.98 -9.09 -5.35
CA ARG A 137 -12.95 -9.80 -6.12
C ARG A 137 -11.67 -9.92 -5.31
N LEU A 138 -11.11 -11.13 -5.24
CA LEU A 138 -9.80 -11.35 -4.63
C LEU A 138 -8.69 -10.87 -5.56
N GLY A 139 -8.01 -9.80 -5.15
CA GLY A 139 -6.83 -9.26 -5.79
C GLY A 139 -5.55 -9.64 -5.05
N GLY A 140 -4.42 -9.50 -5.74
CA GLY A 140 -3.10 -9.78 -5.19
C GLY A 140 -2.68 -11.26 -5.24
N TYR A 141 -3.59 -12.17 -5.59
CA TYR A 141 -3.28 -13.57 -5.84
C TYR A 141 -3.38 -13.90 -7.34
N ARG A 142 -2.44 -14.71 -7.84
CA ARG A 142 -2.47 -15.24 -9.21
C ARG A 142 -3.10 -16.63 -9.22
N ARG A 143 -3.97 -16.90 -10.19
CA ARG A 143 -4.68 -18.18 -10.28
C ARG A 143 -3.74 -19.35 -10.59
N GLU A 144 -2.64 -19.09 -11.30
CA GLU A 144 -1.62 -20.09 -11.64
C GLU A 144 -0.87 -20.60 -10.41
N GLU A 145 -0.68 -19.71 -9.43
CA GLU A 145 0.05 -19.93 -8.19
C GLU A 145 -0.85 -20.40 -7.04
N TYR A 146 -2.08 -19.89 -6.99
CA TYR A 146 -3.10 -20.23 -6.00
C TYR A 146 -4.25 -20.98 -6.69
N ARG A 147 -3.99 -22.27 -6.98
CA ARG A 147 -4.90 -23.11 -7.79
C ARG A 147 -6.13 -23.61 -7.06
N ALA A 148 -6.05 -23.79 -5.74
CA ALA A 148 -7.22 -24.16 -4.94
C ALA A 148 -8.08 -22.91 -4.65
N PRO A 149 -9.38 -23.08 -4.34
CA PRO A 149 -10.24 -21.97 -3.97
C PRO A 149 -9.90 -21.42 -2.58
N PHE A 150 -10.17 -20.14 -2.38
CA PHE A 150 -10.22 -19.49 -1.08
C PHE A 150 -11.61 -19.68 -0.46
N THR A 151 -11.64 -20.02 0.81
CA THR A 151 -12.84 -20.04 1.64
C THR A 151 -13.12 -18.63 2.14
N LEU A 152 -14.29 -18.10 1.79
CA LEU A 152 -14.78 -16.80 2.22
C LEU A 152 -15.62 -16.91 3.50
N ARG A 153 -15.43 -15.95 4.39
CA ARG A 153 -16.28 -15.70 5.57
C ARG A 153 -16.55 -14.22 5.67
N ALA A 154 -17.79 -13.85 5.97
CA ALA A 154 -18.16 -12.47 6.23
C ALA A 154 -18.84 -12.37 7.58
N GLU A 155 -18.52 -11.30 8.30
CA GLU A 155 -19.10 -10.99 9.59
C GLU A 155 -19.38 -9.50 9.67
N SER A 156 -20.37 -9.12 10.47
CA SER A 156 -20.73 -7.73 10.72
C SER A 156 -20.47 -7.42 12.18
N SER A 157 -20.00 -6.20 12.46
CA SER A 157 -19.81 -5.72 13.83
C SER A 157 -21.13 -5.48 14.58
N ALA A 158 -22.28 -5.60 13.91
CA ALA A 158 -23.59 -5.38 14.52
C ALA A 158 -24.58 -6.52 14.21
N PRO A 159 -25.30 -7.03 15.23
CA PRO A 159 -26.19 -8.19 15.08
C PRO A 159 -27.41 -7.93 14.17
N GLY A 160 -27.79 -6.68 13.95
CA GLY A 160 -28.89 -6.33 13.05
C GLY A 160 -28.47 -6.11 11.58
N VAL A 161 -27.18 -6.10 11.27
CA VAL A 161 -26.67 -6.02 9.89
C VAL A 161 -26.11 -7.38 9.52
N GLN A 162 -26.76 -8.06 8.58
CA GLN A 162 -26.36 -9.38 8.12
C GLN A 162 -25.62 -9.27 6.79
N VAL A 163 -24.66 -10.17 6.60
CA VAL A 163 -23.88 -10.28 5.38
C VAL A 163 -24.07 -11.68 4.83
N VAL A 164 -24.53 -11.76 3.59
CA VAL A 164 -24.76 -13.02 2.90
C VAL A 164 -23.71 -13.14 1.80
N LEU A 165 -23.02 -14.28 1.80
CA LEU A 165 -22.10 -14.70 0.76
C LEU A 165 -22.72 -15.88 0.01
N PRO A 166 -23.44 -15.64 -1.10
CA PRO A 166 -24.04 -16.73 -1.88
C PRO A 166 -23.01 -17.76 -2.37
N LYS A 167 -21.76 -17.32 -2.50
CA LYS A 167 -20.61 -18.16 -2.85
C LYS A 167 -19.55 -18.02 -1.77
N THR A 168 -19.22 -19.12 -1.09
CA THR A 168 -18.23 -19.16 0.00
C THR A 168 -16.89 -19.75 -0.43
N GLN A 169 -16.75 -20.23 -1.65
CA GLN A 169 -15.48 -20.71 -2.22
C GLN A 169 -15.23 -20.03 -3.57
N VAL A 170 -14.11 -19.34 -3.71
CA VAL A 170 -13.80 -18.55 -4.92
C VAL A 170 -12.33 -18.69 -5.31
N TYR A 171 -12.04 -18.65 -6.60
CA TYR A 171 -10.66 -18.62 -7.08
C TYR A 171 -10.07 -17.20 -7.02
N ALA A 172 -8.74 -17.12 -7.01
CA ALA A 172 -8.04 -15.85 -7.15
C ALA A 172 -8.49 -15.12 -8.44
N GLY A 173 -8.79 -13.82 -8.31
CA GLY A 173 -9.30 -12.99 -9.41
C GLY A 173 -10.77 -13.19 -9.76
N GLU A 174 -11.44 -14.19 -9.19
CA GLU A 174 -12.86 -14.44 -9.44
C GLU A 174 -13.74 -13.37 -8.77
N VAL A 175 -14.77 -12.94 -9.49
CA VAL A 175 -15.80 -12.02 -8.98
C VAL A 175 -16.90 -12.82 -8.31
N PHE A 176 -17.28 -12.45 -7.09
CA PHE A 176 -18.34 -13.10 -6.32
C PHE A 176 -19.35 -12.10 -5.79
N PRO A 177 -20.64 -12.46 -5.69
CA PRO A 177 -21.65 -11.59 -5.12
C PRO A 177 -21.48 -11.47 -3.60
N VAL A 178 -21.72 -10.28 -3.07
CA VAL A 178 -21.83 -9.99 -1.65
C VAL A 178 -23.13 -9.23 -1.43
N GLU A 179 -23.87 -9.63 -0.41
CA GLU A 179 -25.12 -9.00 -0.06
C GLU A 179 -25.10 -8.54 1.40
N VAL A 180 -25.61 -7.34 1.63
CA VAL A 180 -25.77 -6.78 2.97
C VAL A 180 -27.25 -6.48 3.20
N ILE A 181 -27.77 -6.95 4.33
CA ILE A 181 -29.15 -6.80 4.75
C ILE A 181 -29.16 -6.07 6.09
N ALA A 182 -29.85 -4.94 6.18
CA ALA A 182 -30.05 -4.22 7.43
C ALA A 182 -31.44 -4.52 7.98
N GLY A 183 -31.53 -4.95 9.24
CA GLY A 183 -32.80 -5.14 9.93
C GLY A 183 -33.58 -3.82 10.09
N LYS A 184 -34.91 -3.91 10.17
CA LYS A 184 -35.78 -2.72 10.34
C LYS A 184 -35.49 -1.93 11.62
N ASN A 185 -35.04 -2.61 12.67
CA ASN A 185 -34.76 -2.01 13.98
C ASN A 185 -33.29 -1.61 14.16
N VAL A 186 -32.47 -1.70 13.11
CA VAL A 186 -31.08 -1.24 13.17
C VAL A 186 -31.06 0.28 13.22
N GLY A 187 -30.28 0.82 14.17
CA GLY A 187 -30.05 2.26 14.27
C GLY A 187 -29.35 2.82 13.04
N VAL A 188 -29.69 4.05 12.69
CA VAL A 188 -29.00 4.80 11.63
C VAL A 188 -27.58 5.09 12.11
N ASN A 189 -26.60 4.36 11.58
CA ASN A 189 -25.19 4.50 11.94
C ASN A 189 -24.28 3.87 10.86
N ALA A 190 -22.98 4.09 11.00
CA ALA A 190 -21.93 3.39 10.27
C ALA A 190 -21.52 2.12 11.03
N TYR A 191 -21.58 0.99 10.33
CA TYR A 191 -21.16 -0.32 10.83
C TYR A 191 -19.99 -0.85 10.00
N THR A 192 -19.26 -1.82 10.55
CA THR A 192 -18.13 -2.43 9.86
C THR A 192 -18.48 -3.86 9.46
N LEU A 193 -18.34 -4.15 8.17
CA LEU A 193 -18.34 -5.49 7.62
C LEU A 193 -16.90 -5.97 7.52
N GLY A 194 -16.61 -7.14 8.08
CA GLY A 194 -15.36 -7.87 7.86
C GLY A 194 -15.57 -8.97 6.82
N LEU A 195 -14.67 -9.06 5.85
CA LEU A 195 -14.58 -10.18 4.92
C LEU A 195 -13.21 -10.83 5.07
N GLU A 196 -13.20 -12.13 5.29
CA GLU A 196 -12.01 -12.95 5.33
C GLU A 196 -12.02 -13.93 4.15
N ALA A 197 -10.87 -14.08 3.49
CA ALA A 197 -10.64 -15.11 2.49
C ALA A 197 -9.38 -15.89 2.89
N LYS A 198 -9.53 -17.19 3.13
CA LYS A 198 -8.45 -18.07 3.58
C LYS A 198 -8.26 -19.27 2.66
N GLN A 199 -7.02 -19.67 2.48
CA GLN A 199 -6.62 -20.88 1.78
C GLN A 199 -5.42 -21.50 2.51
N VAL A 200 -5.19 -22.79 2.31
CA VAL A 200 -3.93 -23.45 2.70
C VAL A 200 -3.12 -23.67 1.43
N LYS A 201 -1.89 -23.13 1.39
CA LYS A 201 -0.92 -23.33 0.31
C LYS A 201 0.35 -23.89 0.90
N ASP A 202 0.82 -25.02 0.39
CA ASP A 202 2.05 -25.69 0.85
C ASP A 202 2.09 -25.91 2.37
N GLY A 203 0.92 -26.25 2.95
CA GLY A 203 0.75 -26.46 4.40
C GLY A 203 0.71 -25.18 5.24
N ARG A 204 0.78 -23.98 4.63
CA ARG A 204 0.71 -22.70 5.33
C ARG A 204 -0.63 -21.99 5.07
N PRO A 205 -1.28 -21.42 6.09
CA PRO A 205 -2.47 -20.60 5.89
C PRO A 205 -2.06 -19.29 5.20
N VAL A 206 -2.74 -18.98 4.10
CA VAL A 206 -2.61 -17.75 3.33
C VAL A 206 -3.99 -17.13 3.21
N GLY A 207 -4.08 -15.81 3.31
CA GLY A 207 -5.37 -15.17 3.24
C GLY A 207 -5.31 -13.65 3.34
N VAL A 208 -6.49 -13.07 3.24
CA VAL A 208 -6.72 -11.63 3.34
C VAL A 208 -7.93 -11.38 4.22
N THR A 209 -7.84 -10.36 5.05
CA THR A 209 -8.97 -9.75 5.74
C THR A 209 -9.17 -8.35 5.18
N SER A 210 -10.41 -8.01 4.84
CA SER A 210 -10.81 -6.70 4.33
C SER A 210 -12.00 -6.20 5.11
N THR A 211 -12.14 -4.89 5.21
CA THR A 211 -13.28 -4.25 5.86
C THR A 211 -13.99 -3.31 4.90
N LEU A 212 -15.31 -3.20 5.06
CA LEU A 212 -16.17 -2.28 4.33
C LEU A 212 -17.08 -1.56 5.32
N THR A 213 -17.25 -0.25 5.16
CA THR A 213 -18.21 0.50 5.97
C THR A 213 -19.62 0.34 5.41
N VAL A 214 -20.57 -0.03 6.26
CA VAL A 214 -22.00 -0.13 5.94
C VAL A 214 -22.72 1.02 6.63
N ASN A 215 -23.17 2.00 5.87
CA ASN A 215 -23.96 3.11 6.38
C ASN A 215 -25.44 2.75 6.32
N VAL A 216 -26.06 2.54 7.48
CA VAL A 216 -27.51 2.35 7.55
C VAL A 216 -28.20 3.70 7.59
N GLN A 217 -29.16 3.90 6.70
CA GLN A 217 -29.88 5.16 6.52
C GLN A 217 -31.38 4.94 6.62
N LEU A 218 -32.15 5.99 6.91
CA LEU A 218 -33.61 5.93 6.84
C LEU A 218 -34.05 5.57 5.41
N PRO A 219 -35.11 4.75 5.24
CA PRO A 219 -35.73 4.59 3.94
C PRO A 219 -36.19 5.96 3.43
N ARG A 220 -35.79 6.31 2.22
CA ARG A 220 -36.29 7.50 1.53
C ARG A 220 -37.69 7.27 1.00
#